data_AF-A0A7Y5MUD9-F1
#
_entry.id   AF-A0A7Y5MUD9-F1
#
_cell.length_a   1.000
_cell.length_b   1.000
_cell.length_c   1.000
_cell.angle_alpha   90.00
_cell.angle_beta   90.00
_cell.angle_gamma   90.00
#
_symmetry.space_group_name_H-M   'P 1'
#
loop_
_entity.id
_entity.type
_entity.pdbx_description
1 polymer ?
#
loop_
_entity_poly.entity_id
_entity_poly.type
_entity_poly.pdbx_seq_one_letter_code
_entity_poly.pdbx_strand_id
1 'polypeptide(L)'
;MSNKFLLILATTVALLASCSKDRITEDPQPDLAKQPATREQINEFVLSQLREHEVFKWETADDFLLWSAVMRGDELVAIGYKPAEEGDIKERMHQIDIQETAWKAAR
;
A
#
# COMPACT_ATOMS: atom_id res chain seq x y z
N MET A 1 21.93 -34.14 -36.57
CA MET A 1 22.16 -32.84 -35.88
C MET A 1 20.89 -31.98 -35.72
N SER A 2 19.70 -32.44 -36.10
CA SER A 2 18.47 -31.61 -36.13
C SER A 2 17.70 -31.54 -34.80
N ASN A 3 17.62 -32.63 -34.01
CA ASN A 3 16.82 -32.66 -32.76
C ASN A 3 17.37 -31.78 -31.62
N LYS A 4 18.70 -31.65 -31.50
CA LYS A 4 19.33 -30.78 -30.48
C LYS A 4 19.11 -29.30 -30.80
N PHE A 5 19.14 -28.93 -32.08
CA PHE A 5 18.83 -27.58 -32.53
C PHE A 5 17.37 -27.22 -32.29
N LEU A 6 16.46 -28.18 -32.50
CA LEU A 6 15.02 -28.00 -32.29
C LEU A 6 14.69 -27.79 -30.80
N LEU A 7 15.38 -28.51 -29.90
CA LEU A 7 15.25 -28.29 -28.46
C LEU A 7 15.80 -26.93 -28.02
N ILE A 8 16.96 -26.51 -28.53
CA ILE A 8 17.54 -25.19 -28.19
C ILE A 8 16.63 -24.04 -28.64
N LEU A 9 16.02 -24.17 -29.82
CA LEU A 9 15.08 -23.19 -30.36
C LEU A 9 13.80 -23.11 -29.51
N ALA A 10 13.27 -24.26 -29.07
CA ALA A 10 12.08 -24.31 -28.23
C ALA A 10 12.31 -23.62 -26.86
N THR A 11 13.48 -23.84 -26.24
CA THR A 11 13.81 -23.22 -24.95
C THR A 11 14.01 -21.71 -25.06
N THR A 12 14.57 -21.22 -26.18
CA THR A 12 14.75 -19.77 -26.40
C THR A 12 13.43 -19.05 -26.62
N VAL A 13 12.48 -19.66 -27.33
CA VAL A 13 11.13 -19.09 -27.50
C VAL A 13 10.38 -19.04 -26.17
N ALA A 14 10.49 -20.07 -25.33
CA ALA A 14 9.85 -20.10 -24.01
C ALA A 14 10.33 -19.00 -23.06
N LEU A 15 11.63 -18.68 -23.09
CA LEU A 15 12.23 -17.60 -22.28
C LEU A 15 11.72 -16.21 -22.69
N LEU A 16 11.45 -15.99 -23.99
CA LEU A 16 10.90 -14.72 -24.48
C LEU A 16 9.41 -14.56 -24.12
N ALA A 17 8.64 -15.65 -24.08
CA ALA A 17 7.23 -15.62 -23.74
C ALA A 17 6.95 -15.40 -22.24
N SER A 18 7.90 -15.70 -21.36
CA SER A 18 7.76 -15.48 -19.91
C SER A 18 7.86 -14.01 -19.48
N CYS A 19 8.22 -13.10 -20.40
CA CYS A 19 8.30 -11.66 -20.13
C CYS A 19 6.94 -10.95 -20.33
N SER A 20 5.84 -11.60 -19.96
CA SER A 20 4.54 -10.94 -19.86
C SER A 20 4.57 -10.03 -18.63
N LYS A 21 4.82 -8.74 -18.87
CA LYS A 21 4.68 -7.68 -17.87
C LYS A 21 3.23 -7.68 -17.41
N ASP A 22 2.98 -8.14 -16.18
CA ASP A 22 1.68 -7.99 -15.53
C ASP A 22 1.30 -6.51 -15.58
N ARG A 23 0.27 -6.21 -16.37
CA ARG A 23 -0.28 -4.87 -16.47
C ARG A 23 -1.13 -4.66 -15.23
N ILE A 24 -0.49 -4.21 -14.16
CA ILE A 24 -1.22 -3.52 -13.09
C ILE A 24 -1.93 -2.35 -13.78
N THR A 25 -3.25 -2.32 -13.69
CA THR A 25 -4.05 -1.19 -14.16
C THR A 25 -3.51 0.05 -13.45
N GLU A 26 -2.89 0.95 -14.21
CA GLU A 26 -2.43 2.24 -13.70
C GLU A 26 -3.66 3.06 -13.31
N ASP A 27 -3.95 3.10 -12.02
CA ASP A 27 -4.72 4.18 -11.42
C ASP A 27 -3.98 5.52 -11.69
N PRO A 28 -4.67 6.67 -11.63
CA PRO A 28 -4.06 7.97 -11.86
C PRO A 28 -2.84 8.16 -10.94
N GLN A 29 -1.65 7.98 -11.50
CA GLN A 29 -0.44 8.13 -10.72
C GLN A 29 -0.32 9.61 -10.32
N PRO A 30 -0.04 9.93 -9.05
CA PRO A 30 0.15 11.31 -8.65
C PRO A 30 1.22 11.93 -9.55
N ASP A 31 0.96 13.14 -10.03
CA ASP A 31 1.87 13.86 -10.94
C ASP A 31 3.23 14.03 -10.26
N LEU A 32 4.15 13.12 -10.57
CA LEU A 32 5.47 13.01 -9.97
C LEU A 32 6.36 14.24 -10.28
N ALA A 33 5.93 15.14 -11.16
CA ALA A 33 6.59 16.42 -11.39
C ALA A 33 6.33 17.43 -10.25
N LYS A 34 5.33 17.18 -9.39
CA LYS A 34 5.03 18.04 -8.24
C LYS A 34 5.88 17.65 -7.04
N GLN A 35 6.43 18.65 -6.36
CA GLN A 35 7.05 18.41 -5.06
C GLN A 35 6.00 17.96 -4.03
N PRO A 36 6.35 17.04 -3.11
CA PRO A 36 5.45 16.65 -2.03
C PRO A 36 5.01 17.86 -1.21
N ALA A 37 3.76 17.86 -0.77
CA ALA A 37 3.24 18.83 0.19
C ALA A 37 4.18 18.95 1.40
N THR A 38 4.28 20.15 1.98
CA THR A 38 5.10 20.36 3.17
C THR A 38 4.46 19.72 4.40
N ARG A 39 5.24 19.49 5.46
CA ARG A 39 4.70 18.95 6.71
C ARG A 39 3.63 19.86 7.30
N GLU A 40 3.79 21.17 7.15
CA GLU A 40 2.84 22.18 7.61
C GLU A 40 1.51 22.05 6.85
N GLN A 41 1.54 21.92 5.52
CA GLN A 41 0.33 21.73 4.71
C GLN A 41 -0.42 20.44 5.08
N ILE A 42 0.33 19.34 5.26
CA ILE A 42 -0.25 18.05 5.70
C ILE A 42 -0.89 18.20 7.08
N ASN A 43 -0.18 18.82 8.03
CA ASN A 43 -0.69 19.02 9.39
C ASN A 43 -1.89 19.95 9.42
N GLU A 44 -1.91 21.02 8.63
CA GLU A 44 -3.07 21.91 8.53
C GLU A 44 -4.31 21.17 8.05
N PHE A 45 -4.17 20.31 7.02
CA PHE A 45 -5.25 19.45 6.57
C PHE A 45 -5.72 18.51 7.68
N VAL A 46 -4.82 17.73 8.28
CA VAL A 46 -5.17 16.78 9.36
C VAL A 46 -5.86 17.49 10.53
N LEU A 47 -5.32 18.64 10.97
CA LEU A 47 -5.91 19.42 12.04
C LEU A 47 -7.26 20.02 11.66
N SER A 48 -7.49 20.37 10.40
CA SER A 48 -8.81 20.83 9.94
C SER A 48 -9.85 19.71 10.05
N GLN A 49 -9.49 18.51 9.63
CA GLN A 49 -10.34 17.32 9.75
C GLN A 49 -10.62 16.97 11.22
N LEU A 50 -9.62 17.09 12.11
CA LEU A 50 -9.80 16.86 13.54
C LEU A 50 -10.61 17.94 14.27
N ARG A 51 -10.73 19.15 13.70
CA ARG A 51 -11.60 20.20 14.25
C ARG A 51 -13.05 19.99 13.83
N GLU A 52 -13.26 19.52 12.61
CA GLU A 52 -14.60 19.23 12.06
C GLU A 52 -15.14 17.87 12.52
N HIS A 53 -14.24 16.91 12.72
CA HIS A 53 -14.54 15.54 13.09
C HIS A 53 -13.67 15.12 14.28
N GLU A 54 -14.19 14.27 15.16
CA GLU A 54 -13.41 13.77 16.30
C GLU A 54 -12.24 12.85 15.90
N VAL A 55 -12.33 12.24 14.71
CA VAL A 55 -11.36 11.26 14.21
C VAL A 55 -10.93 11.63 12.79
N PHE A 56 -9.62 11.69 12.58
CA PHE A 56 -9.05 11.80 11.24
C PHE A 56 -9.08 10.44 10.53
N LYS A 57 -9.51 10.44 9.27
CA LYS A 57 -9.49 9.25 8.43
C LYS A 57 -8.75 9.53 7.14
N TRP A 58 -7.74 8.71 6.84
CA TRP A 58 -6.95 8.84 5.60
C TRP A 58 -7.78 8.72 4.33
N GLU A 59 -8.96 8.08 4.37
CA GLU A 59 -9.89 7.99 3.24
C GLU A 59 -10.42 9.34 2.75
N THR A 60 -10.29 10.40 3.56
CA THR A 60 -10.71 11.76 3.19
C THR A 60 -9.60 12.58 2.53
N ALA A 61 -8.35 12.10 2.56
CA ALA A 61 -7.23 12.72 1.88
C ALA A 61 -7.20 12.30 0.40
N ASP A 62 -6.83 13.23 -0.49
CA ASP A 62 -6.59 12.89 -1.89
C ASP A 62 -5.25 12.14 -2.06
N ASP A 63 -5.09 11.50 -3.22
CA ASP A 63 -3.89 10.69 -3.53
C ASP A 63 -2.60 11.51 -3.46
N PHE A 64 -2.65 12.80 -3.81
CA PHE A 64 -1.48 13.69 -3.75
C PHE A 64 -1.04 13.93 -2.30
N LEU A 65 -1.99 14.19 -1.40
CA LEU A 65 -1.70 14.40 0.02
C LEU A 65 -1.29 13.10 0.71
N LEU A 66 -1.93 11.97 0.37
CA LEU A 66 -1.56 10.65 0.87
C LEU A 66 -0.13 10.30 0.45
N TRP A 67 0.20 10.42 -0.83
CA TRP A 67 1.56 10.24 -1.35
C TRP A 67 2.56 11.19 -0.68
N SER A 68 2.19 12.47 -0.54
CA SER A 68 3.04 13.47 0.12
C SER A 68 3.34 13.10 1.58
N ALA A 69 2.37 12.57 2.31
CA ALA A 69 2.55 12.10 3.69
C ALA A 69 3.57 10.95 3.76
N VAL A 70 3.50 9.99 2.83
CA VAL A 70 4.49 8.90 2.73
C VAL A 70 5.89 9.47 2.47
N MET A 71 6.04 10.37 1.49
CA MET A 71 7.33 10.99 1.16
C MET A 71 7.93 11.81 2.32
N ARG A 72 7.09 12.43 3.16
CA ARG A 72 7.55 13.23 4.33
C ARG A 72 7.74 12.41 5.61
N GLY A 73 7.21 11.19 5.64
CA GLY A 73 7.28 10.20 6.72
C GLY A 73 8.34 9.13 6.47
N ASP A 74 9.48 9.51 5.92
CA ASP A 74 10.62 8.62 5.64
C ASP A 74 10.27 7.40 4.76
N GLU A 75 9.30 7.58 3.85
CA GLU A 75 8.81 6.54 2.94
C GLU A 75 8.26 5.29 3.65
N LEU A 76 7.93 5.41 4.95
CA LEU A 76 7.43 4.33 5.78
C LEU A 76 5.93 4.49 6.04
N VAL A 77 5.18 3.40 5.85
CA VAL A 77 3.75 3.33 6.16
C VAL A 77 3.49 2.20 7.15
N ALA A 78 2.79 2.52 8.24
CA ALA A 78 2.29 1.53 9.19
C ALA A 78 0.85 1.17 8.85
N ILE A 79 0.62 -0.08 8.45
CA ILE A 79 -0.72 -0.61 8.16
C ILE A 79 -1.14 -1.49 9.35
N GLY A 80 -2.22 -1.11 10.01
CA GLY A 80 -2.87 -1.93 11.04
C GLY A 80 -3.75 -3.00 10.40
N TYR A 81 -3.84 -4.17 11.03
CA TYR A 81 -4.71 -5.27 10.63
C TYR A 81 -5.51 -5.77 11.84
N LYS A 82 -6.63 -6.46 11.59
CA LYS A 82 -7.40 -7.18 12.59
C LYS A 82 -7.99 -8.47 11.99
N PRO A 83 -8.26 -9.51 12.79
CA PRO A 83 -8.97 -10.69 12.31
C PRO A 83 -10.32 -10.33 11.68
N ALA A 84 -10.75 -11.08 10.66
CA ALA A 84 -11.99 -10.79 9.93
C ALA A 84 -13.23 -10.83 10.84
N GLU A 85 -13.26 -11.78 11.78
CA GLU A 85 -14.34 -11.95 12.76
C GLU A 85 -14.22 -10.99 13.96
N GLU A 86 -13.16 -10.17 14.02
CA GLU A 86 -12.95 -9.24 15.13
C GLU A 86 -13.88 -8.04 15.00
N GLY A 87 -14.58 -7.69 16.08
CA GLY A 87 -15.54 -6.59 16.13
C GLY A 87 -14.91 -5.20 16.18
N ASP A 88 -15.58 -4.27 16.86
CA ASP A 88 -14.94 -3.03 17.30
C ASP A 88 -13.95 -3.36 18.43
N ILE A 89 -12.76 -2.78 18.35
CA ILE A 89 -11.67 -2.98 19.29
C ILE A 89 -11.30 -1.71 20.05
N LYS A 90 -11.92 -0.56 19.74
CA LYS A 90 -11.52 0.77 20.27
C LYS A 90 -11.31 0.80 21.78
N GLU A 91 -12.25 0.22 22.54
CA GLU A 91 -12.21 0.26 24.01
C GLU A 91 -11.26 -0.77 24.63
N ARG A 92 -10.91 -1.84 23.90
CA ARG A 92 -10.10 -2.96 24.41
C ARG A 92 -8.76 -3.13 23.69
N MET A 93 -8.37 -2.19 22.83
CA MET A 93 -7.16 -2.32 22.01
C MET A 93 -5.90 -2.54 22.86
N HIS A 94 -5.87 -1.94 24.05
CA HIS A 94 -4.79 -2.11 25.04
C HIS A 94 -4.71 -3.50 25.69
N GLN A 95 -5.74 -4.33 25.52
CA GLN A 95 -5.85 -5.68 26.08
C GLN A 95 -5.52 -6.76 25.06
N ILE A 96 -5.35 -6.39 23.79
CA ILE A 96 -5.16 -7.33 22.69
C ILE A 96 -3.74 -7.87 22.72
N ASP A 97 -3.61 -9.19 22.79
CA ASP A 97 -2.35 -9.88 22.52
C ASP A 97 -2.24 -10.20 21.03
N ILE A 98 -1.46 -9.39 20.31
CA ILE A 98 -1.18 -9.60 18.88
C ILE A 98 -0.42 -10.90 18.59
N GLN A 99 0.07 -11.60 19.62
CA GLN A 99 0.74 -12.91 19.48
C GLN A 99 -0.24 -14.08 19.38
N GLU A 100 -1.52 -13.86 19.65
CA GLU A 100 -2.56 -14.87 19.47
C GLU A 100 -2.67 -15.34 18.02
N THR A 101 -3.09 -16.59 17.84
CA THR A 101 -3.13 -17.24 16.51
C THR A 101 -4.01 -16.49 15.53
N ALA A 102 -5.18 -15.98 15.96
CA ALA A 102 -6.10 -15.25 15.09
C ALA A 102 -5.47 -13.94 14.56
N TRP A 103 -4.75 -13.21 15.41
CA TRP A 103 -4.06 -11.98 15.03
C TRP A 103 -2.88 -12.25 14.10
N LYS A 104 -2.08 -13.26 14.40
CA LYS A 104 -0.99 -13.69 13.50
C LYS A 104 -1.49 -14.12 12.12
N ALA A 105 -2.66 -14.77 12.04
CA ALA A 105 -3.26 -15.20 10.79
C ALA A 105 -3.82 -14.04 9.95
N ALA A 106 -4.07 -12.87 10.57
CA ALA A 106 -4.60 -11.69 9.90
C ALA A 106 -3.51 -10.75 9.35
N ARG A 107 -2.24 -10.99 9.68
CA ARG A 107 -1.07 -10.28 9.14
C ARG A 107 -0.61 -10.89 7.82
#